data_AF-A0A819YKC5-F1
#
_entry.id   AF-A0A819YKC5-F1
#
_cell.length_a   1.000
_cell.length_b   1.000
_cell.length_c   1.000
_cell.angle_alpha   90.00
_cell.angle_beta   90.00
_cell.angle_gamma   90.00
#
_symmetry.space_group_name_H-M   'P 1'
#
loop_
_entity.id
_entity.type
_entity.pdbx_description
1 polymer ?
#
loop_
_entity_poly.entity_id
_entity_poly.type
_entity_poly.pdbx_seq_one_letter_code
_entity_poly.pdbx_strand_id
1 'polypeptide(L)'
;SKKKPPKKPKLETPTIPLKDIVRSYIESNSTLHARVLCYEPIDFEEFHKQIKIDLNLKIVSKDLMKCLDDQCITFTLRSKKGAFTSVMRAKRRK
;
A
#
# COMPACT_ATOMS: atom_id res chain seq x y z
N SER A 1 6.26 -30.54 19.47
CA SER A 1 5.70 -30.00 18.22
C SER A 1 4.98 -28.67 18.47
N LYS A 2 5.53 -27.55 17.99
CA LYS A 2 4.95 -26.20 18.16
C LYS A 2 3.67 -26.06 17.32
N LYS A 3 2.49 -26.26 17.93
CA LYS A 3 1.20 -25.96 17.29
C LYS A 3 1.01 -24.43 17.25
N LYS A 4 1.16 -23.84 16.06
CA LYS A 4 0.77 -22.44 15.79
C LYS A 4 -0.73 -22.28 16.08
N PRO A 5 -1.16 -21.21 16.78
CA PRO A 5 -2.58 -20.98 17.02
C PRO A 5 -3.32 -20.63 15.71
N PRO A 6 -4.60 -21.02 15.57
CA PRO A 6 -5.40 -20.73 14.40
C PRO A 6 -5.66 -19.22 14.30
N LYS A 7 -5.29 -18.61 13.17
CA LYS A 7 -5.63 -17.22 12.88
C LYS A 7 -7.14 -17.13 12.65
N LYS A 8 -7.82 -16.47 13.59
CA LYS A 8 -9.26 -16.18 13.63
C LYS A 8 -9.80 -15.77 12.24
N PRO A 9 -10.99 -16.25 11.83
CA PRO A 9 -11.67 -15.77 10.63
C PRO A 9 -12.13 -14.34 10.91
N LYS A 10 -11.69 -13.36 10.10
CA LYS A 10 -12.23 -12.01 10.16
C LYS A 10 -13.37 -11.92 9.15
N LEU A 11 -14.55 -12.18 9.69
CA LEU A 11 -15.79 -11.41 9.56
C LEU A 11 -15.95 -10.63 8.25
N GLU A 12 -16.87 -11.12 7.44
CA GLU A 12 -17.39 -10.51 6.23
C GLU A 12 -18.27 -9.31 6.62
N THR A 13 -17.95 -8.14 6.09
CA THR A 13 -18.88 -7.02 5.90
C THR A 13 -19.09 -6.89 4.39
N PRO A 14 -20.26 -6.41 3.89
CA PRO A 14 -20.41 -6.03 2.49
C PRO A 14 -19.69 -4.71 2.24
N THR A 15 -18.40 -4.69 2.56
CA THR A 15 -17.48 -3.57 2.39
C THR A 15 -16.60 -3.99 1.23
N ILE A 16 -16.87 -3.40 0.05
CA ILE A 16 -16.08 -3.62 -1.16
C ILE A 16 -14.61 -3.59 -0.75
N PRO A 17 -13.87 -4.69 -0.91
CA PRO A 17 -12.52 -4.77 -0.37
C PRO A 17 -11.66 -3.73 -1.07
N LEU A 18 -10.76 -3.09 -0.33
CA LEU A 18 -9.89 -2.03 -0.83
C LEU A 18 -9.14 -2.44 -2.12
N LYS A 19 -8.88 -3.74 -2.27
CA LYS A 19 -8.30 -4.35 -3.48
C LYS A 19 -9.17 -4.15 -4.72
N ASP A 20 -10.48 -4.42 -4.63
CA ASP A 20 -11.40 -4.27 -5.77
C ASP A 20 -11.62 -2.80 -6.12
N ILE A 21 -11.59 -1.90 -5.11
CA ILE A 21 -11.64 -0.46 -5.34
C ILE A 21 -10.39 0.00 -6.11
N VAL A 22 -9.20 -0.40 -5.64
CA VAL A 22 -7.94 -0.05 -6.27
C VAL A 22 -7.86 -0.64 -7.68
N ARG A 23 -8.28 -1.89 -7.86
CA ARG A 23 -8.32 -2.54 -9.17
C ARG A 23 -9.28 -1.85 -10.13
N SER A 24 -10.52 -1.60 -9.72
CA SER A 24 -11.50 -0.86 -10.51
C SER A 24 -11.00 0.53 -10.88
N TYR A 25 -10.26 1.19 -9.98
CA TYR A 25 -9.66 2.51 -10.22
C TYR A 25 -8.55 2.45 -11.27
N ILE A 26 -7.65 1.46 -11.17
CA ILE A 26 -6.60 1.24 -12.16
C ILE A 26 -7.23 0.90 -13.52
N GLU A 27 -8.20 -0.02 -13.56
CA GLU A 27 -8.90 -0.43 -14.80
C GLU A 27 -9.69 0.72 -15.42
N SER A 28 -10.27 1.62 -14.61
CA SER A 28 -10.96 2.82 -15.10
C SER A 28 -10.02 3.86 -15.71
N ASN A 29 -8.71 3.81 -15.39
CA ASN A 29 -7.71 4.73 -15.92
C ASN A 29 -6.75 4.00 -16.86
N SER A 30 -7.06 4.03 -18.16
CA SER A 30 -6.31 3.34 -19.22
C SER A 30 -4.82 3.65 -19.21
N THR A 31 -4.44 4.90 -18.91
CA THR A 31 -3.05 5.35 -18.85
C THR A 31 -2.32 4.72 -17.69
N LEU A 32 -2.96 4.68 -16.51
CA LEU A 32 -2.40 4.11 -15.30
C LEU A 32 -2.34 2.58 -15.41
N HIS A 33 -3.36 1.96 -15.96
CA HIS A 33 -3.38 0.54 -16.29
C HIS A 33 -2.23 0.14 -17.22
N ALA A 34 -2.00 0.90 -18.29
CA ALA A 34 -0.88 0.66 -19.21
C ALA A 34 0.48 0.75 -18.49
N ARG A 35 0.66 1.74 -17.61
CA ARG A 35 1.87 1.87 -16.79
C ARG A 35 2.10 0.68 -15.86
N VAL A 36 1.05 0.18 -15.21
CA VAL A 36 1.11 -1.03 -14.38
C VAL A 36 1.53 -2.23 -15.24
N LEU A 37 0.95 -2.41 -16.42
CA LEU A 37 1.31 -3.48 -17.36
C LEU A 37 2.76 -3.38 -17.85
N CYS A 38 3.28 -2.16 -17.98
CA CYS A 38 4.68 -1.89 -18.31
C CYS A 38 5.65 -2.00 -17.12
N TYR A 39 5.17 -2.39 -15.93
CA TYR A 39 5.93 -2.38 -14.67
C TYR A 39 6.55 -1.01 -14.33
N GLU A 40 5.94 0.06 -14.80
CA GLU A 40 6.40 1.41 -14.51
C GLU A 40 6.09 1.75 -13.04
N PRO A 41 7.08 2.20 -12.26
CA PRO A 41 6.87 2.52 -10.85
C PRO A 41 5.92 3.72 -10.70
N ILE A 42 4.82 3.53 -9.96
CA ILE A 42 3.83 4.58 -9.71
C ILE A 42 4.16 5.36 -8.43
N ASP A 43 4.07 6.69 -8.48
CA ASP A 43 4.23 7.53 -7.28
C ASP A 43 3.08 7.30 -6.28
N PHE A 44 3.40 6.72 -5.12
CA PHE A 44 2.42 6.37 -4.10
C PHE A 44 1.67 7.59 -3.56
N GLU A 45 2.37 8.69 -3.29
CA GLU A 45 1.77 9.92 -2.75
C GLU A 45 0.81 10.58 -3.73
N GLU A 46 1.13 10.53 -5.03
CA GLU A 46 0.27 11.07 -6.07
C GLU A 46 -0.96 10.17 -6.26
N PHE A 47 -0.74 8.86 -6.36
CA PHE A 47 -1.80 7.86 -6.46
C PHE A 47 -2.77 7.91 -5.27
N HIS A 48 -2.26 8.03 -4.04
CA HIS A 48 -3.08 8.15 -2.83
C HIS A 48 -3.94 9.41 -2.83
N LYS A 49 -3.40 10.54 -3.31
CA LYS A 49 -4.18 11.78 -3.46
C LYS A 49 -5.25 11.66 -4.52
N GLN A 50 -4.92 11.10 -5.68
CA GLN A 50 -5.87 10.91 -6.78
C GLN A 50 -7.05 10.04 -6.34
N ILE A 51 -6.78 8.87 -5.75
CA ILE A 51 -7.81 8.01 -5.16
C ILE A 51 -8.64 8.75 -4.11
N LYS A 52 -8.00 9.54 -3.24
CA LYS A 52 -8.72 10.30 -2.21
C LYS A 52 -9.66 11.36 -2.80
N ILE A 53 -9.27 11.99 -3.89
CA ILE A 53 -10.08 13.01 -4.58
C ILE A 53 -11.22 12.35 -5.36
N ASP A 54 -10.90 11.34 -6.18
CA ASP A 54 -11.87 10.68 -7.06
C ASP A 54 -12.90 9.87 -6.29
N LEU A 55 -12.48 9.13 -5.26
CA LEU A 55 -13.38 8.28 -4.46
C LEU A 55 -13.92 8.98 -3.22
N ASN A 56 -13.40 10.17 -2.84
CA ASN A 56 -13.72 10.87 -1.58
C ASN A 56 -13.57 9.99 -0.32
N LEU A 57 -12.71 8.97 -0.38
CA LEU A 57 -12.48 8.01 0.71
C LEU A 57 -11.18 8.31 1.47
N LYS A 58 -11.24 8.25 2.80
CA LYS A 58 -10.05 8.29 3.66
C LYS A 58 -9.44 6.90 3.76
N ILE A 59 -8.40 6.64 2.96
CA ILE A 59 -7.66 5.39 2.99
C ILE A 59 -6.39 5.55 3.82
N VAL A 60 -6.12 4.60 4.71
CA VAL A 60 -4.88 4.53 5.49
C VAL A 60 -3.74 4.11 4.56
N SER A 61 -2.64 4.86 4.55
CA SER A 61 -1.51 4.61 3.64
C SER A 61 -0.94 3.19 3.76
N LYS A 62 -0.90 2.62 4.97
CA LYS A 62 -0.44 1.25 5.21
C LYS A 62 -1.29 0.19 4.54
N ASP A 63 -2.61 0.36 4.58
CA ASP A 63 -3.53 -0.59 3.96
C ASP A 63 -3.49 -0.47 2.43
N LEU A 64 -3.30 0.74 1.90
CA LEU A 64 -3.11 0.93 0.47
C LEU A 64 -1.80 0.30 -0.03
N MET A 65 -0.68 0.53 0.66
CA MET A 65 0.60 -0.10 0.31
C MET A 65 0.48 -1.62 0.29
N LYS A 66 -0.14 -2.20 1.33
CA LYS A 66 -0.38 -3.65 1.39
C LYS A 66 -1.27 -4.14 0.24
N CYS A 67 -2.25 -3.36 -0.19
CA CYS A 67 -3.07 -3.70 -1.35
C CYS A 67 -2.27 -3.66 -2.65
N LEU A 68 -1.38 -2.66 -2.82
CA LEU A 68 -0.49 -2.58 -3.98
C LEU A 68 0.50 -3.75 -4.01
N ASP A 69 1.06 -4.13 -2.86
CA ASP A 69 1.93 -5.31 -2.70
C ASP A 69 1.18 -6.60 -3.07
N ASP A 70 -0.05 -6.79 -2.55
CA ASP A 70 -0.89 -7.95 -2.85
C ASP A 70 -1.30 -8.03 -4.34
N GLN A 71 -1.23 -6.91 -5.07
CA GLN A 71 -1.51 -6.82 -6.52
C GLN A 71 -0.21 -6.85 -7.35
N CYS A 72 0.96 -6.98 -6.73
CA CYS A 72 2.27 -6.95 -7.38
C CYS A 72 2.53 -5.68 -8.21
N ILE A 73 2.03 -4.53 -7.75
CA ILE A 73 2.23 -3.25 -8.42
C ILE A 73 3.50 -2.59 -7.89
N THR A 74 4.37 -2.13 -8.80
CA THR A 74 5.58 -1.40 -8.41
C THR A 74 5.23 0.05 -8.10
N PHE A 75 5.62 0.54 -6.93
CA PHE A 75 5.38 1.93 -6.54
C PHE A 75 6.61 2.57 -5.89
N THR A 76 6.72 3.88 -6.06
CA THR A 76 7.76 4.71 -5.44
C THR A 76 7.18 5.48 -4.27
N LEU A 77 7.83 5.34 -3.11
CA LEU A 77 7.59 6.19 -1.96
C LEU A 77 8.56 7.35 -2.04
N ARG A 78 8.02 8.54 -2.36
CA ARG A 78 8.80 9.77 -2.32
C ARG A 78 9.18 10.04 -0.87
N SER A 79 10.35 9.55 -0.47
CA SER A 79 10.90 9.77 0.86
C SER A 79 11.06 11.28 1.04
N LYS A 80 10.14 11.91 1.78
CA LYS A 80 10.38 13.25 2.30
C LYS A 80 11.64 13.12 3.14
N LYS A 81 12.75 13.63 2.63
CA LYS A 81 14.07 13.65 3.29
C LYS A 81 13.85 14.15 4.72
N GLY A 82 13.90 13.22 5.66
CA GLY A 82 13.49 13.42 7.03
C GLY A 82 13.90 12.20 7.84
N ALA A 83 15.21 11.97 7.85
CA ALA A 83 15.90 11.15 8.83
C ALA A 83 15.25 9.79 9.14
N PHE A 84 15.58 8.78 8.34
CA PHE A 84 15.85 7.49 8.95
C PHE A 84 17.14 7.69 9.76
N THR A 85 17.01 8.26 10.96
CA THR A 85 18.09 8.26 11.92
C THR A 85 18.46 6.80 12.08
N SER A 86 19.65 6.46 11.59
CA SER A 86 20.37 5.31 12.07
C SER A 86 20.63 5.59 13.56
N VAL A 87 19.63 5.36 14.41
CA VAL A 87 19.84 5.21 15.83
C VAL A 87 20.57 3.87 15.96
N MET A 88 21.87 3.91 15.67
CA MET A 88 22.83 2.94 16.17
C MET A 88 22.71 2.98 17.69
N ARG A 89 21.84 2.11 18.18
CA ARG A 89 21.57 1.88 19.58
C ARG A 89 22.80 1.20 20.20
N ALA A 90 23.64 2.04 20.80
CA ALA A 90 24.53 1.82 21.95
C ALA A 90 25.15 0.43 22.19
N LYS A 91 26.47 0.41 22.43
CA LYS A 91 27.02 -0.35 23.56
C LYS A 91 28.18 0.39 24.23
N ARG A 92 27.88 1.02 25.37
CA ARG A 92 28.85 1.32 26.43
C ARG A 92 29.69 0.06 26.68
N ARG A 93 31.01 0.17 26.60
CA ARG A 93 31.93 -0.75 27.28
C ARG A 93 32.82 0.07 28.19
N LYS A 94 32.92 -0.44 29.41
CA LYS A 94 33.60 0.11 30.59
C LYS A 94 35.08 0.30 30.34
#